data_AF-B7GAH8-F1
#
_entry.id   AF-B7GAH8-F1
#
_cell.length_a   1.000
_cell.length_b   1.000
_cell.length_c   1.000
_cell.angle_alpha   90.00
_cell.angle_beta   90.00
_cell.angle_gamma   90.00
#
_symmetry.space_group_name_H-M   'P 1'
#
loop_
_entity.id
_entity.type
_entity.pdbx_description
1 polymer ?
#
loop_
_entity_poly.entity_id
_entity_poly.type
_entity_poly.pdbx_seq_one_letter_code
_entity_poly.pdbx_strand_id
1 'polypeptide(L)'
;MVREDSTHEVIVSQCNKVFIVLFYEEIPYSGSASLARWRNSPIPAKSEISNFRTVALVALFLFPTLAEVRISAQSIDGRSIVTSEAEEDEAVVSCTLDSLSIGGQQLNVLDSISFYLHRNGEPEACGASVLSESTIEKGLSQMECKKEVDKYQLEALLTAVFAEELAASDCGSNDNSTAPEGFLHYCDMGVDRTIVQNDYDHLVRIPRKGNLPCRFFSREGDRISSFEDILRMAEKAETRECTEENDVCTDRMDLHLYAAPAGRVFMFAPSYVGEIFQISHVKDSLGQPISLEVLSLDPRVFDIYNFFSADEAHSLIDKAVKETSPTYRLHRSTTGSATASIFNKRTSENAWDTHGTLAQTIKRRCLSVLGIDEYQESLTDGLQILRYNQSNAYTAHMDYLEDKDGSQVYDYESVGKGGNRFATILLYMSDLGEHDGGETAFVKADSPGKEHVPLHRAIQQLRDSGDASTLTPDSWEEIMAAQCRARLSVRPKLARAVLFYSQHPNGAEDKMSFHSGCPVLGATTKWAANLWVWNAPRPEFEGAPLKKDLSNVTKAESAASQQLRAVFRNSGKDRRFEKAELYFDEDGFFGKLGPKDPPISLTVKF
;
A
#
# COMPACT_ATOMS: atom_id res chain seq x y z
N MET A 1 -41.90 0.77 6.99
CA MET A 1 -42.99 0.07 7.68
C MET A 1 -43.61 1.01 8.68
N VAL A 2 -44.88 1.40 8.50
CA VAL A 2 -45.68 2.10 9.53
C VAL A 2 -47.01 1.34 9.63
N ARG A 3 -47.42 0.99 10.84
CA ARG A 3 -48.70 0.34 11.16
C ARG A 3 -49.83 1.35 11.04
N GLU A 4 -50.91 0.94 10.38
CA GLU A 4 -52.19 1.65 10.31
C GLU A 4 -52.83 1.74 11.70
N ASP A 5 -53.07 2.97 12.15
CA ASP A 5 -54.30 3.34 12.86
C ASP A 5 -54.33 4.88 12.98
N SER A 6 -54.70 5.55 11.89
CA SER A 6 -55.32 6.89 11.86
C SER A 6 -55.43 7.38 10.41
N THR A 7 -56.54 8.05 10.09
CA THR A 7 -56.89 8.58 8.77
C THR A 7 -55.98 9.72 8.31
N HIS A 8 -54.76 9.39 7.89
CA HIS A 8 -53.82 10.33 7.26
C HIS A 8 -53.55 9.89 5.82
N GLU A 9 -53.93 10.71 4.83
CA GLU A 9 -53.43 10.54 3.45
C GLU A 9 -51.99 11.04 3.37
N VAL A 10 -51.07 10.16 3.00
CA VAL A 10 -49.66 10.48 2.78
C VAL A 10 -49.41 10.54 1.28
N ILE A 11 -49.05 11.73 0.78
CA ILE A 11 -48.61 11.92 -0.61
C ILE A 11 -47.08 11.95 -0.61
N VAL A 12 -46.46 10.95 -1.24
CA VAL A 12 -45.01 10.88 -1.43
C VAL A 12 -44.72 11.23 -2.89
N SER A 13 -43.94 12.28 -3.12
CA SER A 13 -43.39 12.59 -4.45
C SER A 13 -41.86 12.50 -4.41
N GLN A 14 -41.29 11.84 -5.40
CA GLN A 14 -39.84 11.69 -5.57
C GLN A 14 -39.39 12.64 -6.66
N CYS A 15 -38.55 13.63 -6.32
CA CYS A 15 -37.87 14.47 -7.29
C CYS A 15 -36.38 14.51 -6.94
N ASN A 16 -35.52 14.11 -7.89
CA ASN A 16 -34.05 14.10 -7.79
C ASN A 16 -33.48 13.86 -6.37
N LYS A 17 -33.78 12.67 -5.80
CA LYS A 17 -33.24 12.15 -4.54
C LYS A 17 -33.66 12.89 -3.25
N VAL A 18 -34.64 13.79 -3.30
CA VAL A 18 -35.26 14.40 -2.11
C VAL A 18 -36.63 13.76 -1.84
N PHE A 19 -36.89 13.36 -0.59
CA PHE A 19 -38.20 12.90 -0.15
C PHE A 19 -38.94 14.05 0.55
N ILE A 20 -40.08 14.46 -0.02
CA ILE A 20 -40.97 15.43 0.60
C ILE A 20 -42.16 14.66 1.19
N VAL A 21 -42.36 14.77 2.50
CA VAL A 21 -43.51 14.18 3.20
C VAL A 21 -44.40 15.33 3.67
N LEU A 22 -45.63 15.36 3.17
CA LEU A 22 -46.65 16.32 3.57
C LEU A 22 -47.59 15.68 4.58
N PHE A 23 -47.75 16.32 5.74
CA PHE A 23 -48.76 15.93 6.73
C PHE A 23 -49.95 16.88 6.64
N TYR A 24 -51.15 16.30 6.49
CA TYR A 24 -52.41 17.01 6.63
C TYR A 24 -52.93 16.82 8.06
N GLU A 25 -53.12 17.92 8.79
CA GLU A 25 -53.70 17.91 10.13
C GLU A 25 -54.86 18.92 10.17
N GLU A 26 -56.09 18.45 10.45
CA GLU A 26 -57.21 19.35 10.75
C GLU A 26 -57.10 19.80 12.21
N ILE A 27 -56.56 21.01 12.45
CA ILE A 27 -56.50 21.60 13.80
C ILE A 27 -57.72 22.51 14.02
N PRO A 28 -58.58 22.27 15.02
CA PRO A 28 -59.51 23.26 15.55
C PRO A 28 -58.73 24.29 16.38
N TYR A 29 -58.76 25.55 15.98
CA TYR A 29 -58.01 26.63 16.60
C TYR A 29 -58.50 26.94 18.03
N SER A 30 -57.60 26.97 19.02
CA SER A 30 -57.71 27.87 20.18
C SER A 30 -56.33 28.14 20.78
N GLY A 31 -55.95 29.41 20.86
CA GLY A 31 -54.84 29.88 21.71
C GLY A 31 -53.48 30.03 21.00
N SER A 32 -52.84 31.16 21.27
CA SER A 32 -51.63 31.70 20.63
C SER A 32 -50.38 30.81 20.67
N ALA A 33 -49.66 30.72 19.55
CA ALA A 33 -48.27 30.28 19.51
C ALA A 33 -47.40 31.25 18.71
N SER A 34 -46.27 31.63 19.29
CA SER A 34 -45.23 32.50 18.73
C SER A 34 -44.34 31.75 17.74
N LEU A 35 -44.18 32.29 16.52
CA LEU A 35 -43.23 31.81 15.50
C LEU A 35 -41.78 32.03 15.94
N ALA A 36 -41.01 30.94 15.98
CA ALA A 36 -39.56 30.99 16.13
C ALA A 36 -38.91 31.48 14.82
N ARG A 37 -38.15 32.58 14.91
CA ARG A 37 -37.22 33.06 13.88
C ARG A 37 -35.96 32.18 13.86
N TRP A 38 -35.54 31.74 12.68
CA TRP A 38 -34.12 31.49 12.37
C TRP A 38 -33.70 32.50 11.30
N ARG A 39 -32.61 33.23 11.54
CA ARG A 39 -32.08 34.25 10.62
C ARG A 39 -30.57 34.10 10.56
N ASN A 40 -30.01 34.04 9.35
CA ASN A 40 -28.78 34.75 8.99
C ASN A 40 -29.03 35.47 7.65
N SER A 41 -28.74 36.78 7.63
CA SER A 41 -28.78 37.77 6.52
C SER A 41 -30.09 38.57 6.21
N PRO A 42 -30.00 39.82 5.67
CA PRO A 42 -30.99 40.89 5.90
C PRO A 42 -31.75 41.48 4.67
N ILE A 43 -33.09 41.67 4.81
CA ILE A 43 -34.00 42.75 4.27
C ILE A 43 -34.25 42.82 2.72
N PRO A 44 -35.42 43.29 2.15
CA PRO A 44 -36.68 43.81 2.71
C PRO A 44 -37.99 43.09 2.29
N ALA A 45 -39.07 43.51 2.95
CA ALA A 45 -40.46 43.06 2.84
C ALA A 45 -41.16 43.33 1.50
N LYS A 46 -42.17 42.49 1.17
CA LYS A 46 -43.55 42.86 0.81
C LYS A 46 -44.37 41.63 0.39
N SER A 47 -45.40 41.27 1.15
CA SER A 47 -46.77 41.01 0.65
C SER A 47 -47.63 40.40 1.76
N GLU A 48 -48.75 41.02 2.04
CA GLU A 48 -49.88 40.43 2.77
C GLU A 48 -50.41 39.21 2.02
N ILE A 49 -50.59 38.08 2.70
CA ILE A 49 -51.43 36.97 2.20
C ILE A 49 -52.30 36.48 3.36
N SER A 50 -53.60 36.60 3.16
CA SER A 50 -54.67 36.10 4.01
C SER A 50 -54.98 34.62 3.71
N ASN A 51 -55.23 33.85 4.79
CA ASN A 51 -55.86 32.53 4.85
C ASN A 51 -55.13 31.32 4.23
N PHE A 52 -54.43 30.54 5.08
CA PHE A 52 -54.13 29.13 4.83
C PHE A 52 -54.56 28.26 6.01
N ARG A 53 -55.14 27.09 5.72
CA ARG A 53 -55.20 25.94 6.63
C ARG A 53 -53.77 25.36 6.72
N THR A 54 -53.30 25.07 7.92
CA THR A 54 -51.89 24.72 8.18
C THR A 54 -51.50 23.42 7.47
N VAL A 55 -50.50 23.49 6.58
CA VAL A 55 -49.77 22.32 6.06
C VAL A 55 -48.42 22.32 6.77
N ALA A 56 -48.12 21.26 7.51
CA ALA A 56 -46.79 21.08 8.10
C ALA A 56 -45.88 20.42 7.05
N LEU A 57 -44.88 21.16 6.58
CA LEU A 57 -43.90 20.69 5.61
C LEU A 57 -42.66 20.18 6.36
N VAL A 58 -42.37 18.89 6.28
CA VAL A 58 -41.11 18.32 6.80
C VAL A 58 -40.26 17.90 5.61
N ALA A 59 -39.22 18.67 5.32
CA ALA A 59 -38.19 18.31 4.36
C ALA A 59 -37.11 17.49 5.09
N LEU A 60 -36.95 16.22 4.70
CA LEU A 60 -35.84 15.38 5.14
C LEU A 60 -34.71 15.51 4.11
N PHE A 61 -33.66 16.25 4.47
CA PHE A 61 -32.44 16.35 3.67
C PHE A 61 -31.55 15.14 3.97
N LEU A 62 -31.21 14.35 2.95
CA LEU A 62 -30.33 13.19 3.10
C LEU A 62 -28.84 13.49 2.83
N PHE A 63 -28.46 14.71 2.43
CA PHE A 63 -27.06 15.11 2.19
C PHE A 63 -26.83 16.61 2.48
N PRO A 64 -25.59 17.06 2.76
CA PRO A 64 -25.31 18.41 3.27
C PRO A 64 -25.11 19.49 2.20
N THR A 65 -25.42 19.24 0.91
CA THR A 65 -25.27 20.27 -0.12
C THR A 65 -26.43 21.27 -0.05
N LEU A 66 -26.08 22.56 0.03
CA LEU A 66 -27.00 23.69 0.01
C LEU A 66 -27.69 23.78 -1.36
N ALA A 67 -28.82 23.10 -1.53
CA ALA A 67 -29.72 23.32 -2.65
C ALA A 67 -30.79 24.35 -2.24
N GLU A 68 -30.93 25.44 -2.99
CA GLU A 68 -32.08 26.33 -2.83
C GLU A 68 -33.28 25.70 -3.55
N VAL A 69 -34.24 25.15 -2.79
CA VAL A 69 -35.45 24.52 -3.36
C VAL A 69 -36.57 25.54 -3.41
N ARG A 70 -37.01 25.93 -4.61
CA ARG A 70 -38.21 26.74 -4.79
C ARG A 70 -39.43 25.85 -4.89
N ILE A 71 -40.36 26.01 -3.96
CA ILE A 71 -41.64 25.30 -3.95
C ILE A 71 -42.76 26.29 -4.27
N SER A 72 -43.52 26.01 -5.32
CA SER A 72 -44.76 26.73 -5.64
C SER A 72 -45.96 25.81 -5.51
N ALA A 73 -47.05 26.31 -4.94
CA ALA A 73 -48.30 25.57 -4.76
C ALA A 73 -49.44 26.33 -5.47
N GLN A 74 -50.17 25.62 -6.33
CA GLN A 74 -51.36 26.14 -7.01
C GLN A 74 -52.56 25.25 -6.70
N SER A 75 -53.70 25.87 -6.36
CA SER A 75 -54.97 25.17 -6.16
C SER A 75 -55.81 25.28 -7.43
N ILE A 76 -56.11 24.15 -8.06
CA ILE A 76 -57.00 24.07 -9.23
C ILE A 76 -58.07 23.02 -8.91
N ASP A 77 -59.35 23.42 -8.95
CA ASP A 77 -60.52 22.55 -8.76
C ASP A 77 -60.47 21.62 -7.52
N GLY A 78 -60.07 22.17 -6.37
CA GLY A 78 -60.06 21.43 -5.10
C GLY A 78 -58.93 20.41 -4.95
N ARG A 79 -57.96 20.39 -5.87
CA ARG A 79 -56.70 19.66 -5.73
C ARG A 79 -55.53 20.64 -5.66
N SER A 80 -54.70 20.48 -4.64
CA SER A 80 -53.43 21.21 -4.48
C SER A 80 -52.35 20.53 -5.32
N ILE A 81 -51.77 21.24 -6.29
CA ILE A 81 -50.60 20.79 -7.06
C ILE A 81 -49.37 21.53 -6.52
N VAL A 82 -48.37 20.76 -6.08
CA VAL A 82 -47.09 21.28 -5.58
C VAL A 82 -46.01 20.99 -6.61
N THR A 83 -45.33 22.04 -7.09
CA THR A 83 -44.20 21.95 -8.01
C THR A 83 -42.95 22.43 -7.31
N SER A 84 -41.86 21.66 -7.43
CA SER A 84 -40.55 22.01 -6.87
C SER A 84 -39.52 22.10 -8.00
N GLU A 85 -38.78 23.21 -8.04
CA GLU A 85 -37.58 23.37 -8.86
C GLU A 85 -36.37 23.45 -7.92
N ALA A 86 -35.32 22.69 -8.23
CA ALA A 86 -34.04 22.74 -7.55
C ALA A 86 -32.99 23.19 -8.58
N GLU A 87 -32.32 24.31 -8.32
CA GLU A 87 -31.11 24.71 -9.03
C GLU A 87 -29.91 24.15 -8.25
N GLU A 88 -29.08 23.33 -8.90
CA GLU A 88 -27.77 22.94 -8.40
C GLU A 88 -26.78 24.08 -8.71
N ASP A 89 -26.52 24.94 -7.73
CA ASP A 89 -25.35 25.82 -7.80
C ASP A 89 -24.09 24.97 -7.55
N GLU A 90 -23.33 24.66 -8.60
CA GLU A 90 -21.94 24.21 -8.47
C GLU A 90 -21.11 25.36 -7.86
N ALA A 91 -21.09 25.46 -6.54
CA ALA A 91 -20.10 26.28 -5.86
C ALA A 91 -18.71 25.67 -6.14
N VAL A 92 -18.02 26.18 -7.16
CA VAL A 92 -16.60 25.90 -7.39
C VAL A 92 -15.86 26.48 -6.19
N VAL A 93 -15.50 25.63 -5.23
CA VAL A 93 -14.59 26.00 -4.15
C VAL A 93 -13.23 26.21 -4.81
N SER A 94 -12.85 27.47 -5.05
CA SER A 94 -11.53 27.82 -5.60
C SER A 94 -10.49 27.64 -4.50
N CYS A 95 -9.53 26.77 -4.73
CA CYS A 95 -8.57 26.37 -3.71
C CYS A 95 -7.18 26.75 -4.19
N THR A 96 -6.63 27.77 -3.54
CA THR A 96 -5.31 28.29 -3.91
C THR A 96 -4.24 27.55 -3.14
N LEU A 97 -3.10 27.29 -3.79
CA LEU A 97 -1.95 26.63 -3.17
C LEU A 97 -1.45 27.35 -1.90
N ASP A 98 -1.63 28.68 -1.81
CA ASP A 98 -1.37 29.49 -0.61
C ASP A 98 -2.05 28.97 0.68
N SER A 99 -3.09 28.14 0.54
CA SER A 99 -3.82 27.55 1.67
C SER A 99 -3.23 26.24 2.22
N LEU A 100 -2.26 25.64 1.51
CA LEU A 100 -1.49 24.50 1.98
C LEU A 100 -0.28 25.01 2.75
N SER A 101 -0.07 24.52 3.97
CA SER A 101 1.10 24.90 4.78
C SER A 101 2.37 24.22 4.27
N ILE A 102 2.82 24.54 3.07
CA ILE A 102 4.06 24.03 2.47
C ILE A 102 5.18 25.01 2.83
N GLY A 103 5.67 24.94 4.08
CA GLY A 103 7.02 25.38 4.46
C GLY A 103 7.53 26.78 4.09
N GLY A 104 6.70 27.74 3.63
CA GLY A 104 7.13 29.10 3.30
C GLY A 104 8.05 29.26 2.07
N GLN A 105 8.24 28.23 1.24
CA GLN A 105 8.95 28.33 -0.04
C GLN A 105 7.96 28.48 -1.21
N GLN A 106 8.26 29.38 -2.15
CA GLN A 106 7.41 29.68 -3.30
C GLN A 106 7.28 28.45 -4.22
N LEU A 107 6.04 27.98 -4.42
CA LEU A 107 5.65 26.85 -5.26
C LEU A 107 5.84 27.06 -6.77
N ASN A 108 6.35 28.23 -7.19
CA ASN A 108 6.75 28.53 -8.57
C ASN A 108 7.75 27.52 -9.15
N VAL A 109 8.39 26.69 -8.32
CA VAL A 109 9.32 25.63 -8.73
C VAL A 109 8.57 24.46 -9.40
N LEU A 110 7.30 24.22 -9.09
CA LEU A 110 6.55 23.09 -9.65
C LEU A 110 6.38 23.19 -11.18
N ASP A 111 6.19 24.41 -11.71
CA ASP A 111 6.10 24.66 -13.15
C ASP A 111 7.41 24.34 -13.90
N SER A 112 8.54 24.27 -13.20
CA SER A 112 9.86 23.89 -13.76
C SER A 112 10.17 22.40 -13.65
N ILE A 113 9.27 21.60 -13.07
CA ILE A 113 9.47 20.15 -12.90
C ILE A 113 8.79 19.38 -14.05
N SER A 114 9.58 18.57 -14.75
CA SER A 114 9.07 17.56 -15.67
C SER A 114 8.99 16.22 -14.93
N PHE A 115 7.79 15.68 -14.78
CA PHE A 115 7.58 14.37 -14.17
C PHE A 115 7.58 13.29 -15.23
N TYR A 116 8.44 12.28 -15.05
CA TYR A 116 8.44 11.05 -15.83
C TYR A 116 7.84 9.96 -14.99
N LEU A 117 6.75 9.38 -15.48
CA LEU A 117 6.03 8.33 -14.78
C LEU A 117 6.45 6.96 -15.29
N HIS A 118 6.68 6.05 -14.37
CA HIS A 118 7.08 4.67 -14.61
C HIS A 118 6.02 3.75 -14.03
N ARG A 119 5.76 2.64 -14.73
CA ARG A 119 5.02 1.53 -14.12
C ARG A 119 5.91 0.83 -13.09
N ASN A 120 5.28 0.15 -12.15
CA ASN A 120 5.96 -0.52 -11.06
C ASN A 120 6.95 -1.54 -11.60
N GLY A 121 8.21 -1.38 -11.26
CA GLY A 121 9.26 -2.29 -11.70
C GLY A 121 9.62 -2.22 -13.19
N GLU A 122 9.19 -1.20 -13.93
CA GLU A 122 9.62 -0.94 -15.32
C GLU A 122 10.62 0.23 -15.34
N PRO A 123 11.82 0.08 -15.95
CA PRO A 123 12.84 1.14 -15.93
C PRO A 123 12.59 2.28 -16.93
N GLU A 124 11.76 2.01 -17.95
CA GLU A 124 11.42 2.99 -18.99
C GLU A 124 10.15 3.75 -18.61
N ALA A 125 10.18 5.07 -18.83
CA ALA A 125 9.02 5.91 -18.55
C ALA A 125 7.87 5.56 -19.51
N CYS A 126 6.68 5.40 -18.96
CA CYS A 126 5.46 5.11 -19.71
C CYS A 126 4.65 6.38 -20.06
N GLY A 127 5.05 7.53 -19.53
CA GLY A 127 4.41 8.82 -19.73
C GLY A 127 5.21 9.95 -19.10
N ALA A 128 4.98 11.18 -19.55
CA ALA A 128 5.58 12.37 -18.96
C ALA A 128 4.53 13.48 -18.84
N SER A 129 4.63 14.28 -17.79
CA SER A 129 3.70 15.37 -17.50
C SER A 129 4.45 16.54 -16.87
N VAL A 130 3.97 17.76 -17.12
CA VAL A 130 4.38 18.95 -16.34
C VAL A 130 3.25 19.24 -15.37
N LEU A 131 3.52 19.19 -14.08
CA LEU A 131 2.51 19.50 -13.07
C LEU A 131 2.54 20.99 -12.78
N SER A 132 1.70 21.76 -13.46
CA SER A 132 1.59 23.18 -13.16
C SER A 132 0.84 23.43 -11.87
N GLU A 133 1.06 24.60 -11.27
CA GLU A 133 0.26 25.09 -10.15
C GLU A 133 -1.24 24.95 -10.43
N SER A 134 -1.69 25.31 -11.64
CA SER A 134 -3.11 25.23 -12.01
C SER A 134 -3.65 23.80 -12.02
N THR A 135 -2.85 22.82 -12.44
CA THR A 135 -3.29 21.42 -12.48
C THR A 135 -3.40 20.85 -11.06
N ILE A 136 -2.49 21.24 -10.16
CA ILE A 136 -2.54 20.83 -8.75
C ILE A 136 -3.72 21.50 -8.03
N GLU A 137 -3.96 22.79 -8.25
CA GLU A 137 -5.15 23.49 -7.72
C GLU A 137 -6.45 22.84 -8.19
N LYS A 138 -6.51 22.44 -9.47
CA LYS A 138 -7.64 21.70 -10.02
C LYS A 138 -7.80 20.35 -9.31
N GLY A 139 -6.73 19.58 -9.11
CA GLY A 139 -6.76 18.34 -8.35
C GLY A 139 -7.25 18.53 -6.90
N LEU A 140 -6.77 19.58 -6.22
CA LEU A 140 -7.20 19.92 -4.86
C LEU A 140 -8.67 20.30 -4.78
N SER A 141 -9.18 21.01 -5.80
CA SER A 141 -10.62 21.34 -5.90
C SER A 141 -11.49 20.10 -6.00
N GLN A 142 -10.99 19.01 -6.61
CA GLN A 142 -11.69 17.73 -6.66
C GLN A 142 -11.71 17.04 -5.30
N MET A 143 -10.73 17.32 -4.43
CA MET A 143 -10.53 16.70 -3.12
C MET A 143 -11.13 17.50 -1.95
N GLU A 144 -12.12 18.36 -2.20
CA GLU A 144 -12.78 19.21 -1.18
C GLU A 144 -11.83 20.16 -0.44
N CYS A 145 -10.65 20.44 -1.01
CA CYS A 145 -9.75 21.49 -0.55
C CYS A 145 -9.33 21.37 0.91
N LYS A 146 -8.95 20.15 1.30
CA LYS A 146 -8.35 19.91 2.61
C LYS A 146 -7.05 20.72 2.74
N LYS A 147 -6.93 21.43 3.87
CA LYS A 147 -5.75 22.27 4.19
C LYS A 147 -4.51 21.47 4.58
N GLU A 148 -4.70 20.25 5.07
CA GLU A 148 -3.62 19.32 5.41
C GLU A 148 -3.78 18.09 4.52
N VAL A 149 -2.75 17.81 3.72
CA VAL A 149 -2.69 16.67 2.80
C VAL A 149 -1.74 15.65 3.41
N ASP A 150 -2.31 14.59 3.97
CA ASP A 150 -1.53 13.42 4.39
C ASP A 150 -1.04 12.60 3.18
N LYS A 151 -0.22 11.57 3.41
CA LYS A 151 0.35 10.75 2.32
C LYS A 151 -0.70 10.10 1.42
N TYR A 152 -1.83 9.66 1.99
CA TYR A 152 -2.90 8.99 1.22
C TYR A 152 -3.69 10.00 0.38
N GLN A 153 -3.87 11.21 0.91
CA GLN A 153 -4.45 12.32 0.15
C GLN A 153 -3.50 12.77 -0.96
N LEU A 154 -2.19 12.81 -0.74
CA LEU A 154 -1.22 13.12 -1.78
C LEU A 154 -1.23 12.08 -2.90
N GLU A 155 -1.26 10.78 -2.55
CA GLU A 155 -1.37 9.69 -3.51
C GLU A 155 -2.63 9.79 -4.39
N ALA A 156 -3.78 10.12 -3.77
CA ALA A 156 -5.02 10.38 -4.49
C ALA A 156 -4.93 11.62 -5.40
N LEU A 157 -4.33 12.70 -4.90
CA LEU A 157 -4.13 13.94 -5.66
C LEU A 157 -3.27 13.68 -6.90
N LEU A 158 -2.08 13.12 -6.71
CA LEU A 158 -1.15 12.81 -7.80
C LEU A 158 -1.78 11.85 -8.81
N THR A 159 -2.50 10.82 -8.35
CA THR A 159 -3.19 9.89 -9.25
C THR A 159 -4.26 10.60 -10.09
N ALA A 160 -5.07 11.47 -9.48
CA ALA A 160 -6.10 12.23 -10.19
C ALA A 160 -5.49 13.17 -11.23
N VAL A 161 -4.44 13.88 -10.84
CA VAL A 161 -3.73 14.81 -11.71
C VAL A 161 -3.07 14.10 -12.90
N PHE A 162 -2.28 13.05 -12.67
CA PHE A 162 -1.66 12.30 -13.77
C PHE A 162 -2.69 11.65 -14.70
N ALA A 163 -3.83 11.21 -14.16
CA ALA A 163 -4.90 10.65 -14.98
C ALA A 163 -5.56 11.67 -15.94
N GLU A 164 -5.49 12.96 -15.64
CA GLU A 164 -6.00 14.01 -16.52
C GLU A 164 -4.96 14.48 -17.57
N GLU A 165 -3.69 14.49 -17.19
CA GLU A 165 -2.60 15.00 -18.04
C GLU A 165 -2.06 13.94 -19.02
N LEU A 166 -2.08 12.66 -18.64
CA LEU A 166 -1.57 11.57 -19.47
C LEU A 166 -2.55 11.16 -20.57
N ALA A 167 -2.03 10.78 -21.73
CA ALA A 167 -2.86 10.20 -22.78
C ALA A 167 -3.39 8.83 -22.34
N ALA A 168 -4.51 8.38 -22.92
CA ALA A 168 -5.10 7.08 -22.56
C ALA A 168 -4.16 5.88 -22.78
N SER A 169 -3.20 6.01 -23.72
CA SER A 169 -2.15 5.01 -23.97
C SER A 169 -1.05 5.00 -22.91
N ASP A 170 -0.86 6.11 -22.20
CA ASP A 170 0.28 6.32 -21.34
C ASP A 170 0.02 5.66 -19.99
N CYS A 171 0.97 4.87 -19.54
CA CYS A 171 0.93 4.17 -18.24
C CYS A 171 -0.37 3.36 -17.97
N GLY A 172 -1.13 2.96 -18.99
CA GLY A 172 -2.36 2.15 -18.83
C GLY A 172 -2.08 0.69 -18.45
N SER A 173 -3.11 -0.16 -18.29
CA SER A 173 -2.89 -1.61 -18.20
C SER A 173 -2.51 -2.19 -19.57
N ASN A 174 -1.62 -3.18 -19.60
CA ASN A 174 -1.25 -3.95 -20.80
C ASN A 174 -2.12 -5.21 -20.96
N ASP A 175 -3.22 -5.35 -20.21
CA ASP A 175 -4.16 -6.45 -20.42
C ASP A 175 -4.69 -6.42 -21.87
N ASN A 176 -4.78 -7.59 -22.51
CA ASN A 176 -5.13 -7.82 -23.92
C ASN A 176 -6.54 -7.32 -24.35
N SER A 177 -7.11 -6.32 -23.68
CA SER A 177 -8.35 -5.66 -24.08
C SER A 177 -8.11 -4.77 -25.31
N THR A 178 -9.13 -4.63 -26.14
CA THR A 178 -9.08 -3.96 -27.45
C THR A 178 -8.89 -2.43 -27.36
N ALA A 179 -8.72 -1.86 -26.17
CA ALA A 179 -8.45 -0.43 -25.95
C ALA A 179 -7.69 -0.22 -24.63
N PRO A 180 -6.71 0.71 -24.57
CA PRO A 180 -5.97 0.99 -23.35
C PRO A 180 -6.89 1.62 -22.29
N GLU A 181 -6.89 1.06 -21.08
CA GLU A 181 -7.81 1.41 -19.99
C GLU A 181 -7.34 2.64 -19.17
N GLY A 182 -6.26 3.30 -19.60
CA GLY A 182 -5.72 4.52 -18.99
C GLY A 182 -5.08 4.32 -17.61
N PHE A 183 -4.43 5.37 -17.11
CA PHE A 183 -3.66 5.33 -15.86
C PHE A 183 -4.52 4.99 -14.61
N LEU A 184 -5.78 5.44 -14.54
CA LEU A 184 -6.67 5.09 -13.42
C LEU A 184 -6.93 3.58 -13.30
N HIS A 185 -7.07 2.88 -14.42
CA HIS A 185 -7.29 1.44 -14.41
C HIS A 185 -5.99 0.67 -14.09
N TYR A 186 -4.84 1.23 -14.45
CA TYR A 186 -3.56 0.71 -13.97
C TYR A 186 -3.44 0.80 -12.45
N CYS A 187 -3.85 1.92 -11.85
CA CYS A 187 -3.82 2.12 -10.39
C CYS A 187 -4.84 1.27 -9.63
N ASP A 188 -6.06 1.15 -10.15
CA ASP A 188 -7.13 0.35 -9.58
C ASP A 188 -7.37 -0.91 -10.42
N MET A 189 -6.74 -2.01 -9.99
CA MET A 189 -6.83 -3.30 -10.68
C MET A 189 -8.19 -4.00 -10.49
N GLY A 190 -9.11 -3.39 -9.75
CA GLY A 190 -10.42 -3.95 -9.42
C GLY A 190 -10.39 -4.87 -8.19
N VAL A 191 -11.58 -5.13 -7.66
CA VAL A 191 -11.78 -5.89 -6.41
C VAL A 191 -11.24 -7.31 -6.45
N ASP A 192 -11.19 -7.93 -7.63
CA ASP A 192 -10.77 -9.32 -7.78
C ASP A 192 -9.26 -9.50 -7.78
N ARG A 193 -8.51 -8.41 -8.06
CA ARG A 193 -7.04 -8.43 -8.16
C ARG A 193 -6.37 -7.61 -7.07
N THR A 194 -7.15 -6.87 -6.27
CA THR A 194 -6.64 -5.99 -5.22
C THR A 194 -6.52 -6.75 -3.90
N ILE A 195 -5.28 -6.99 -3.50
CA ILE A 195 -4.96 -7.59 -2.20
C ILE A 195 -5.07 -6.50 -1.12
N VAL A 196 -5.62 -6.85 0.04
CA VAL A 196 -5.76 -5.91 1.17
C VAL A 196 -4.44 -5.82 1.93
N GLN A 197 -3.74 -4.70 1.75
CA GLN A 197 -2.57 -4.34 2.54
C GLN A 197 -2.98 -3.64 3.86
N ASN A 198 -2.05 -3.48 4.80
CA ASN A 198 -2.35 -2.92 6.12
C ASN A 198 -2.93 -1.49 6.07
N ASP A 199 -2.51 -0.69 5.08
CA ASP A 199 -2.95 0.70 4.91
C ASP A 199 -4.18 0.83 3.99
N TYR A 200 -4.80 -0.27 3.55
CA TYR A 200 -5.90 -0.26 2.59
C TYR A 200 -7.06 0.64 3.03
N ASP A 201 -7.41 0.61 4.32
CA ASP A 201 -8.53 1.41 4.87
C ASP A 201 -8.21 2.91 5.00
N HIS A 202 -6.96 3.31 4.77
CA HIS A 202 -6.55 4.70 4.73
C HIS A 202 -6.52 5.27 3.30
N LEU A 203 -6.56 4.41 2.27
CA LEU A 203 -6.53 4.85 0.88
C LEU A 203 -7.70 5.78 0.58
N VAL A 204 -7.40 6.91 -0.05
CA VAL A 204 -8.40 7.89 -0.46
C VAL A 204 -8.78 7.62 -1.91
N ARG A 205 -10.02 7.20 -2.15
CA ARG A 205 -10.54 7.02 -3.50
C ARG A 205 -10.57 8.34 -4.27
N ILE A 206 -10.32 8.27 -5.57
CA ILE A 206 -10.36 9.44 -6.45
C ILE A 206 -11.79 10.00 -6.50
N PRO A 207 -12.03 11.26 -6.09
CA PRO A 207 -13.36 11.86 -6.07
C PRO A 207 -14.05 11.78 -7.43
N ARG A 208 -15.36 11.53 -7.46
CA ARG A 208 -16.21 11.36 -8.66
C ARG A 208 -15.89 10.15 -9.55
N LYS A 209 -14.67 9.60 -9.49
CA LYS A 209 -14.25 8.41 -10.25
C LYS A 209 -14.40 7.11 -9.43
N GLY A 210 -14.15 7.17 -8.14
CA GLY A 210 -14.23 6.03 -7.22
C GLY A 210 -13.05 5.07 -7.28
N ASN A 211 -12.11 5.25 -8.21
CA ASN A 211 -10.92 4.41 -8.34
C ASN A 211 -10.00 4.51 -7.11
N LEU A 212 -9.29 3.42 -6.80
CA LEU A 212 -8.18 3.43 -5.85
C LEU A 212 -6.95 4.15 -6.42
N PRO A 213 -6.15 4.85 -5.59
CA PRO A 213 -4.97 5.57 -6.03
C PRO A 213 -3.76 4.65 -6.20
N CYS A 214 -2.80 5.07 -7.04
CA CYS A 214 -1.46 4.50 -7.02
C CYS A 214 -0.67 5.06 -5.81
N ARG A 215 0.31 4.29 -5.35
CA ARG A 215 1.39 4.79 -4.49
C ARG A 215 2.57 5.20 -5.36
N PHE A 216 3.25 6.28 -5.00
CA PHE A 216 4.37 6.81 -5.79
C PHE A 216 5.69 6.64 -5.04
N PHE A 217 6.73 6.26 -5.77
CA PHE A 217 8.07 6.05 -5.23
C PHE A 217 9.13 6.72 -6.10
N SER A 218 10.26 7.08 -5.50
CA SER A 218 11.50 7.35 -6.25
C SER A 218 12.07 6.05 -6.83
N ARG A 219 13.08 6.16 -7.70
CA ARG A 219 13.84 5.02 -8.22
C ARG A 219 14.47 4.21 -7.09
N GLU A 220 14.97 4.90 -6.07
CA GLU A 220 15.67 4.32 -4.92
C GLU A 220 14.71 3.71 -3.89
N GLY A 221 13.40 3.79 -4.10
CA GLY A 221 12.38 3.20 -3.23
C GLY A 221 11.94 4.08 -2.07
N ASP A 222 12.16 5.40 -2.14
CA ASP A 222 11.56 6.36 -1.21
C ASP A 222 10.08 6.55 -1.58
N ARG A 223 9.16 6.30 -0.64
CA ARG A 223 7.73 6.59 -0.84
C ARG A 223 7.50 8.10 -0.82
N ILE A 224 6.81 8.62 -1.82
CA ILE A 224 6.43 10.03 -1.88
C ILE A 224 5.24 10.25 -0.95
N SER A 225 5.48 10.89 0.18
CA SER A 225 4.51 11.03 1.28
C SER A 225 4.06 12.47 1.51
N SER A 226 4.78 13.44 0.94
CA SER A 226 4.55 14.87 1.12
C SER A 226 5.03 15.66 -0.11
N PHE A 227 4.57 16.91 -0.25
CA PHE A 227 5.14 17.84 -1.23
C PHE A 227 6.62 18.16 -0.93
N GLU A 228 7.03 18.11 0.34
CA GLU A 228 8.44 18.27 0.71
C GLU A 228 9.32 17.17 0.12
N ASP A 229 8.81 15.93 -0.03
CA ASP A 229 9.53 14.86 -0.72
C ASP A 229 9.79 15.21 -2.18
N ILE A 230 8.77 15.75 -2.87
CA ILE A 230 8.85 16.18 -4.26
C ILE A 230 9.89 17.31 -4.41
N LEU A 231 9.84 18.32 -3.54
CA LEU A 231 10.80 19.43 -3.56
C LEU A 231 12.23 18.93 -3.30
N ARG A 232 12.43 18.04 -2.32
CA ARG A 232 13.75 17.43 -2.05
C ARG A 232 14.28 16.61 -3.21
N MET A 233 13.40 15.95 -3.97
CA MET A 233 13.80 15.25 -5.20
C MET A 233 14.17 16.23 -6.30
N ALA A 234 13.40 17.31 -6.45
CA ALA A 234 13.62 18.35 -7.44
C ALA A 234 14.97 19.05 -7.24
N GLU A 235 15.30 19.42 -6.00
CA GLU A 235 16.60 20.00 -5.63
C GLU A 235 17.78 19.08 -6.01
N LYS A 236 17.61 17.75 -5.91
CA LYS A 236 18.65 16.78 -6.31
C LYS A 236 18.73 16.57 -7.83
N ALA A 237 17.64 16.80 -8.53
CA ALA A 237 17.51 16.59 -9.97
C ALA A 237 17.77 17.86 -10.80
N GLU A 238 18.08 18.98 -10.16
CA GLU A 238 18.33 20.26 -10.81
C GLU A 238 19.49 20.12 -11.82
N THR A 239 19.15 20.22 -13.09
CA THR A 239 20.10 20.27 -14.20
C THR A 239 19.96 21.60 -14.93
N ARG A 240 21.10 22.19 -15.26
CA ARG A 240 21.15 23.49 -15.94
C ARG A 240 21.40 23.29 -17.43
N GLU A 241 20.35 23.41 -18.24
CA GLU A 241 20.47 23.40 -19.70
C GLU A 241 20.62 24.83 -20.21
N CYS A 242 21.68 25.10 -20.97
CA CYS A 242 21.94 26.41 -21.58
C CYS A 242 21.92 26.28 -23.09
N THR A 243 21.21 27.18 -23.77
CA THR A 243 21.21 27.24 -25.24
C THR A 243 22.32 28.16 -25.74
N GLU A 244 23.12 27.70 -26.71
CA GLU A 244 24.27 28.46 -27.25
C GLU A 244 23.85 29.76 -27.97
N GLU A 245 22.61 29.86 -28.44
CA GLU A 245 22.17 30.96 -29.31
C GLU A 245 21.79 32.24 -28.57
N ASN A 246 21.45 32.20 -27.27
CA ASN A 246 20.98 33.38 -26.53
C ASN A 246 21.51 33.54 -25.10
N ASP A 247 22.43 32.67 -24.62
CA ASP A 247 22.91 32.66 -23.23
C ASP A 247 21.79 32.51 -22.18
N VAL A 248 20.61 32.03 -22.61
CA VAL A 248 19.48 31.72 -21.74
C VAL A 248 19.65 30.29 -21.25
N CYS A 249 19.86 30.15 -19.95
CA CYS A 249 19.82 28.88 -19.26
C CYS A 249 18.45 28.68 -18.63
N THR A 250 17.90 27.48 -18.78
CA THR A 250 16.71 27.02 -18.06
C THR A 250 17.12 25.91 -17.13
N ASP A 251 16.87 26.10 -15.85
CA ASP A 251 16.99 25.03 -14.87
C ASP A 251 15.79 24.10 -15.06
N ARG A 252 16.07 22.83 -15.38
CA ARG A 252 15.05 21.81 -15.60
C ARG A 252 15.27 20.68 -14.61
N MET A 253 14.19 20.31 -13.93
CA MET A 253 14.18 19.27 -12.91
C MET A 253 13.38 18.09 -13.44
N ASP A 254 14.06 17.01 -13.79
CA ASP A 254 13.43 15.79 -14.29
C ASP A 254 13.23 14.80 -13.13
N LEU A 255 11.97 14.60 -12.72
CA LEU A 255 11.61 13.76 -11.58
C LEU A 255 11.00 12.46 -12.06
N HIS A 256 11.61 11.35 -11.66
CA HIS A 256 11.12 10.01 -12.01
C HIS A 256 10.29 9.45 -10.85
N LEU A 257 9.02 9.18 -11.12
CA LEU A 257 8.08 8.57 -10.19
C LEU A 257 7.66 7.18 -10.65
N TYR A 258 7.67 6.21 -9.74
CA TYR A 258 7.24 4.84 -9.96
C TYR A 258 5.88 4.62 -9.32
N ALA A 259 4.86 4.37 -10.14
CA ALA A 259 3.49 4.17 -9.70
C ALA A 259 3.24 2.68 -9.39
N ALA A 260 3.08 2.35 -8.11
CA ALA A 260 2.64 1.04 -7.66
C ALA A 260 1.10 1.00 -7.52
N PRO A 261 0.40 0.09 -8.21
CA PRO A 261 -1.06 -0.05 -8.07
C PRO A 261 -1.49 -0.35 -6.64
N ALA A 262 -2.74 0.01 -6.32
CA ALA A 262 -3.33 -0.32 -5.03
C ALA A 262 -3.29 -1.84 -4.79
N GLY A 263 -2.86 -2.28 -3.60
CA GLY A 263 -2.69 -3.70 -3.31
C GLY A 263 -1.48 -4.37 -3.99
N ARG A 264 -0.56 -3.60 -4.58
CA ARG A 264 0.79 -4.05 -4.96
C ARG A 264 1.84 -3.39 -4.08
N VAL A 265 3.01 -4.01 -4.03
CA VAL A 265 4.21 -3.51 -3.37
C VAL A 265 5.15 -2.91 -4.42
N PHE A 266 5.91 -1.89 -4.03
CA PHE A 266 6.96 -1.34 -4.87
C PHE A 266 8.00 -2.41 -5.19
N MET A 267 8.48 -2.40 -6.44
CA MET A 267 9.57 -3.26 -6.89
C MET A 267 10.60 -2.45 -7.65
N PHE A 268 11.87 -2.65 -7.34
CA PHE A 268 12.96 -2.00 -8.06
C PHE A 268 12.90 -2.29 -9.56
N ALA A 269 13.19 -1.27 -10.36
CA ALA A 269 13.14 -1.27 -11.80
C ALA A 269 14.57 -1.21 -12.39
N PRO A 270 15.34 -2.31 -12.35
CA PRO A 270 16.68 -2.32 -12.89
C PRO A 270 16.68 -2.20 -14.42
N SER A 271 17.60 -1.40 -14.95
CA SER A 271 17.77 -1.16 -16.39
C SER A 271 18.73 -2.17 -17.04
N TYR A 272 19.83 -2.52 -16.36
CA TYR A 272 20.83 -3.47 -16.86
C TYR A 272 21.58 -4.18 -15.74
N VAL A 273 22.21 -5.32 -16.06
CA VAL A 273 23.04 -6.07 -15.11
C VAL A 273 24.34 -5.31 -14.82
N GLY A 274 24.70 -5.17 -13.56
CA GLY A 274 25.84 -4.38 -13.08
C GLY A 274 25.50 -2.92 -12.79
N GLU A 275 24.25 -2.50 -12.99
CA GLU A 275 23.77 -1.20 -12.51
C GLU A 275 23.89 -1.14 -10.98
N ILE A 276 24.39 -0.01 -10.46
CA ILE A 276 24.49 0.25 -9.02
C ILE A 276 23.76 1.55 -8.68
N PHE A 277 22.88 1.50 -7.69
CA PHE A 277 22.22 2.69 -7.16
C PHE A 277 22.19 2.69 -5.62
N GLN A 278 22.23 3.89 -5.04
CA GLN A 278 22.38 4.09 -3.61
C GLN A 278 21.04 4.40 -2.95
N ILE A 279 20.66 3.58 -1.97
CA ILE A 279 19.46 3.73 -1.16
C ILE A 279 19.80 4.59 0.06
N SER A 280 19.66 5.90 -0.09
CA SER A 280 20.20 6.87 0.88
C SER A 280 19.40 6.97 2.18
N HIS A 281 18.11 6.65 2.17
CA HIS A 281 17.23 6.67 3.34
C HIS A 281 17.43 5.49 4.28
N VAL A 282 18.02 4.39 3.79
CA VAL A 282 18.32 3.21 4.62
C VAL A 282 19.78 3.23 5.02
N LYS A 283 20.01 3.08 6.33
CA LYS A 283 21.36 3.08 6.91
C LYS A 283 21.71 1.74 7.55
N ASP A 284 22.99 1.41 7.48
CA ASP A 284 23.59 0.28 8.18
C ASP A 284 23.79 0.58 9.67
N SER A 285 24.44 -0.33 10.41
CA SER A 285 24.75 -0.14 11.83
C SER A 285 25.73 1.01 12.11
N LEU A 286 26.46 1.50 11.10
CA LEU A 286 27.43 2.59 11.17
C LEU A 286 26.88 3.92 10.62
N GLY A 287 25.61 3.97 10.23
CA GLY A 287 24.98 5.15 9.64
C GLY A 287 25.32 5.38 8.16
N GLN A 288 25.97 4.42 7.49
CA GLN A 288 26.29 4.49 6.08
C GLN A 288 25.09 4.11 5.21
N PRO A 289 24.86 4.80 4.08
CA PRO A 289 23.84 4.41 3.11
C PRO A 289 24.12 3.04 2.50
N ILE A 290 23.04 2.37 2.13
CA ILE A 290 23.05 1.06 1.47
C ILE A 290 23.12 1.24 -0.05
N SER A 291 23.65 0.27 -0.78
CA SER A 291 23.62 0.29 -2.25
C SER A 291 23.21 -1.06 -2.80
N LEU A 292 22.47 -1.06 -3.91
CA LEU A 292 22.09 -2.25 -4.65
C LEU A 292 22.89 -2.35 -5.94
N GLU A 293 23.41 -3.54 -6.23
CA GLU A 293 23.95 -3.89 -7.54
C GLU A 293 23.07 -4.95 -8.19
N VAL A 294 22.69 -4.74 -9.44
CA VAL A 294 21.87 -5.67 -10.21
C VAL A 294 22.70 -6.87 -10.65
N LEU A 295 22.42 -8.04 -10.09
CA LEU A 295 23.05 -9.31 -10.50
C LEU A 295 22.29 -10.01 -11.62
N SER A 296 20.98 -9.77 -11.75
CA SER A 296 20.13 -10.36 -12.78
C SER A 296 18.83 -9.56 -12.94
N LEU A 297 18.30 -9.54 -14.16
CA LEU A 297 16.99 -8.96 -14.49
C LEU A 297 15.87 -10.00 -14.47
N ASP A 298 16.17 -11.28 -14.74
CA ASP A 298 15.20 -12.39 -14.76
C ASP A 298 15.83 -13.71 -14.22
N PRO A 299 15.53 -14.10 -12.96
CA PRO A 299 14.75 -13.34 -11.99
C PRO A 299 15.50 -12.07 -11.58
N ARG A 300 14.80 -11.14 -10.95
CA ARG A 300 15.42 -9.94 -10.39
C ARG A 300 16.23 -10.30 -9.15
N VAL A 301 17.54 -10.11 -9.21
CA VAL A 301 18.47 -10.41 -8.12
C VAL A 301 19.41 -9.24 -7.93
N PHE A 302 19.60 -8.83 -6.67
CA PHE A 302 20.45 -7.71 -6.28
C PHE A 302 21.43 -8.16 -5.20
N ASP A 303 22.67 -7.70 -5.31
CA ASP A 303 23.60 -7.67 -4.18
C ASP A 303 23.33 -6.41 -3.36
N ILE A 304 23.39 -6.52 -2.04
CA ILE A 304 23.17 -5.40 -1.12
C ILE A 304 24.46 -5.09 -0.37
N TYR A 305 25.08 -3.97 -0.71
CA TYR A 305 26.28 -3.47 -0.07
C TYR A 305 25.96 -2.67 1.20
N ASN A 306 26.83 -2.80 2.20
CA ASN A 306 26.69 -2.15 3.50
C ASN A 306 25.36 -2.49 4.19
N PHE A 307 24.83 -3.70 4.02
CA PHE A 307 23.53 -4.03 4.61
C PHE A 307 23.63 -4.34 6.11
N PHE A 308 24.61 -5.14 6.53
CA PHE A 308 24.82 -5.54 7.90
C PHE A 308 26.31 -5.81 8.16
N SER A 309 26.73 -5.78 9.41
CA SER A 309 28.14 -5.98 9.78
C SER A 309 28.49 -7.43 10.13
N ALA A 310 29.78 -7.73 10.12
CA ALA A 310 30.30 -9.00 10.63
C ALA A 310 29.94 -9.22 12.12
N ASP A 311 29.90 -8.16 12.92
CA ASP A 311 29.52 -8.24 14.34
C ASP A 311 28.04 -8.56 14.52
N GLU A 312 27.17 -7.97 13.70
CA GLU A 312 25.75 -8.34 13.64
C GLU A 312 25.62 -9.83 13.22
N ALA A 313 26.38 -10.28 12.23
CA ALA A 313 26.41 -11.67 11.78
C ALA A 313 26.79 -12.64 12.91
N HIS A 314 27.91 -12.39 13.60
CA HIS A 314 28.35 -13.22 14.70
C HIS A 314 27.35 -13.23 15.86
N SER A 315 26.75 -12.08 16.18
CA SER A 315 25.75 -11.96 17.25
C SER A 315 24.50 -12.80 16.97
N LEU A 316 24.04 -12.84 15.71
CA LEU A 316 22.93 -13.68 15.28
C LEU A 316 23.26 -15.18 15.39
N ILE A 317 24.46 -15.58 14.93
CA ILE A 317 24.94 -16.97 15.04
C ILE A 317 25.03 -17.39 16.52
N ASP A 318 25.67 -16.57 17.35
CA ASP A 318 25.86 -16.82 18.78
C ASP A 318 24.54 -17.05 19.50
N LYS A 319 23.54 -16.21 19.19
CA LYS A 319 22.20 -16.36 19.74
C LYS A 319 21.55 -17.67 19.28
N ALA A 320 21.61 -17.98 17.99
CA ALA A 320 21.02 -19.21 17.45
C ALA A 320 21.64 -20.49 18.03
N VAL A 321 22.95 -20.48 18.30
CA VAL A 321 23.66 -21.61 18.94
C VAL A 321 23.30 -21.76 20.42
N LYS A 322 23.06 -20.65 21.12
CA LYS A 322 22.68 -20.64 22.55
C LYS A 322 21.19 -20.90 22.78
N GLU A 323 20.35 -20.80 21.76
CA GLU A 323 18.91 -21.06 21.85
C GLU A 323 18.64 -22.54 22.15
N THR A 324 17.80 -22.79 23.15
CA THR A 324 17.48 -24.15 23.64
C THR A 324 15.98 -24.45 23.59
N SER A 325 15.14 -23.45 23.31
CA SER A 325 13.71 -23.62 23.14
C SER A 325 13.42 -24.58 21.98
N PRO A 326 12.57 -25.61 22.19
CA PRO A 326 12.20 -26.57 21.14
C PRO A 326 11.60 -25.93 19.87
N THR A 327 11.07 -24.71 19.98
CA THR A 327 10.44 -24.01 18.85
C THR A 327 11.45 -23.21 18.03
N TYR A 328 12.51 -22.71 18.66
CA TYR A 328 13.39 -21.68 18.07
C TYR A 328 14.83 -22.13 17.84
N ARG A 329 15.27 -23.21 18.50
CA ARG A 329 16.65 -23.72 18.41
C ARG A 329 16.98 -24.30 17.03
N LEU A 330 18.25 -24.64 16.82
CA LEU A 330 18.68 -25.34 15.61
C LEU A 330 18.08 -26.75 15.54
N HIS A 331 17.44 -27.05 14.41
CA HIS A 331 16.88 -28.34 14.06
C HIS A 331 17.13 -28.66 12.59
N ARG A 332 17.08 -29.95 12.21
CA ARG A 332 17.13 -30.34 10.81
C ARG A 332 15.92 -29.75 10.07
N SER A 333 16.18 -29.10 8.95
CA SER A 333 15.14 -28.39 8.21
C SER A 333 14.24 -29.35 7.42
N THR A 334 12.94 -29.05 7.34
CA THR A 334 11.95 -29.79 6.52
C THR A 334 11.60 -29.03 5.24
N THR A 335 11.16 -29.73 4.19
CA THR A 335 10.55 -29.13 3.00
C THR A 335 9.03 -29.02 3.21
N GLY A 336 8.39 -27.93 2.79
CA GLY A 336 6.94 -27.67 2.91
C GLY A 336 6.02 -28.59 2.08
N SER A 337 6.44 -29.83 1.83
CA SER A 337 5.64 -30.89 1.23
C SER A 337 5.77 -32.13 2.11
N ALA A 338 4.71 -32.43 2.87
CA ALA A 338 4.64 -33.52 3.82
C ALA A 338 4.52 -34.90 3.13
N THR A 339 5.52 -35.28 2.33
CA THR A 339 5.65 -36.66 1.83
C THR A 339 7.02 -37.23 2.15
N ALA A 340 7.01 -38.36 2.84
CA ALA A 340 8.16 -38.90 3.55
C ALA A 340 9.33 -39.41 2.68
N SER A 341 9.19 -39.40 1.35
CA SER A 341 10.25 -39.78 0.40
C SER A 341 11.20 -38.63 0.04
N ILE A 342 10.88 -37.36 0.39
CA ILE A 342 11.68 -36.16 0.07
C ILE A 342 12.58 -35.71 1.24
N PHE A 343 12.46 -36.32 2.43
CA PHE A 343 13.26 -36.00 3.62
C PHE A 343 14.79 -36.13 3.46
N ASN A 344 15.27 -36.77 2.39
CA ASN A 344 16.70 -37.00 2.15
C ASN A 344 17.42 -35.93 1.33
N LYS A 345 16.75 -34.89 0.82
CA LYS A 345 17.40 -33.88 -0.06
C LYS A 345 17.54 -32.47 0.55
N ARG A 346 17.10 -32.27 1.79
CA ARG A 346 17.47 -31.11 2.62
C ARG A 346 18.25 -31.60 3.84
N THR A 347 19.52 -31.22 3.92
CA THR A 347 20.47 -31.65 4.96
C THR A 347 20.91 -30.50 5.86
N SER A 348 20.41 -29.29 5.61
CA SER A 348 20.63 -28.11 6.45
C SER A 348 19.95 -28.17 7.82
N GLU A 349 20.43 -27.32 8.73
CA GLU A 349 19.75 -27.00 9.98
C GLU A 349 19.23 -25.56 9.96
N ASN A 350 18.11 -25.31 10.65
CA ASN A 350 17.55 -23.98 10.83
C ASN A 350 17.10 -23.71 12.26
N ALA A 351 17.20 -22.44 12.64
CA ALA A 351 16.69 -21.84 13.87
C ALA A 351 15.86 -20.60 13.52
N TRP A 352 15.08 -20.10 14.47
CA TRP A 352 14.19 -18.96 14.26
C TRP A 352 14.41 -17.90 15.33
N ASP A 353 14.57 -16.65 14.91
CA ASP A 353 14.55 -15.49 15.81
C ASP A 353 13.40 -14.54 15.44
N THR A 354 12.35 -14.57 16.27
CA THR A 354 11.16 -13.73 16.08
C THR A 354 11.15 -12.49 16.97
N HIS A 355 11.96 -12.45 18.04
CA HIS A 355 11.85 -11.43 19.09
C HIS A 355 13.17 -10.73 19.45
N GLY A 356 14.30 -11.20 18.93
CA GLY A 356 15.61 -10.59 19.20
C GLY A 356 15.66 -9.14 18.76
N THR A 357 16.25 -8.27 19.59
CA THR A 357 16.44 -6.86 19.26
C THR A 357 17.20 -6.69 17.95
N LEU A 358 18.29 -7.44 17.76
CA LEU A 358 19.04 -7.41 16.51
C LEU A 358 18.25 -7.96 15.32
N ALA A 359 17.54 -9.09 15.47
CA ALA A 359 16.68 -9.62 14.41
C ALA A 359 15.60 -8.60 14.01
N GLN A 360 14.98 -7.93 14.97
CA GLN A 360 14.01 -6.87 14.78
C GLN A 360 14.62 -5.63 14.06
N THR A 361 15.85 -5.25 14.40
CA THR A 361 16.60 -4.21 13.67
C THR A 361 16.84 -4.61 12.21
N ILE A 362 17.31 -5.83 11.95
CA ILE A 362 17.53 -6.35 10.60
C ILE A 362 16.21 -6.40 9.81
N LYS A 363 15.12 -6.86 10.42
CA LYS A 363 13.79 -6.88 9.78
C LYS A 363 13.31 -5.48 9.38
N ARG A 364 13.51 -4.48 10.22
CA ARG A 364 13.21 -3.07 9.88
C ARG A 364 14.02 -2.60 8.68
N ARG A 365 15.34 -2.86 8.69
CA ARG A 365 16.24 -2.50 7.59
C ARG A 365 15.81 -3.17 6.28
N CYS A 366 15.41 -4.44 6.32
CA CYS A 366 14.85 -5.16 5.17
C CYS A 366 13.59 -4.49 4.61
N LEU A 367 12.63 -4.12 5.47
CA LEU A 367 11.39 -3.46 5.06
C LEU A 367 11.67 -2.10 4.41
N SER A 368 12.55 -1.30 5.02
CA SER A 368 12.92 0.00 4.47
C SER A 368 13.63 -0.11 3.12
N VAL A 369 14.47 -1.14 2.90
CA VAL A 369 15.06 -1.41 1.57
C VAL A 369 13.98 -1.70 0.53
N LEU A 370 12.88 -2.36 0.92
CA LEU A 370 11.77 -2.69 0.01
C LEU A 370 10.76 -1.55 -0.19
N GLY A 371 11.07 -0.34 0.28
CA GLY A 371 10.17 0.82 0.19
C GLY A 371 8.97 0.75 1.14
N ILE A 372 9.01 -0.10 2.16
CA ILE A 372 7.97 -0.16 3.20
C ILE A 372 8.35 0.83 4.30
N ASP A 373 7.65 1.96 4.33
CA ASP A 373 7.88 3.12 5.20
C ASP A 373 7.53 2.86 6.66
N GLU A 374 6.58 1.97 6.93
CA GLU A 374 6.13 1.62 8.28
C GLU A 374 6.44 0.15 8.61
N TYR A 375 7.20 -0.08 9.69
CA TYR A 375 7.48 -1.43 10.14
C TYR A 375 6.23 -2.14 10.64
N GLN A 376 5.92 -3.29 10.04
CA GLN A 376 4.78 -4.11 10.43
C GLN A 376 5.20 -5.57 10.51
N GLU A 377 5.15 -6.13 11.72
CA GLU A 377 5.54 -7.52 11.99
C GLU A 377 4.74 -8.51 11.13
N SER A 378 3.49 -8.17 10.80
CA SER A 378 2.59 -8.96 9.96
C SER A 378 3.11 -9.17 8.54
N LEU A 379 4.04 -8.35 8.04
CA LEU A 379 4.62 -8.46 6.69
C LEU A 379 5.87 -9.34 6.64
N THR A 380 6.29 -9.91 7.76
CA THR A 380 7.55 -10.67 7.84
C THR A 380 7.37 -11.96 8.60
N ASP A 381 8.08 -12.99 8.17
CA ASP A 381 8.32 -14.15 9.02
C ASP A 381 9.34 -13.81 10.14
N GLY A 382 9.61 -14.79 11.01
CA GLY A 382 10.79 -14.73 11.88
C GLY A 382 12.07 -14.75 11.04
N LEU A 383 13.16 -14.18 11.57
CA LEU A 383 14.47 -14.29 10.92
C LEU A 383 14.93 -15.75 11.03
N GLN A 384 15.07 -16.43 9.89
CA GLN A 384 15.47 -17.83 9.87
C GLN A 384 16.99 -17.95 9.79
N ILE A 385 17.64 -18.45 10.85
CA ILE A 385 19.08 -18.71 10.85
C ILE A 385 19.34 -20.11 10.28
N LEU A 386 20.29 -20.23 9.36
CA LEU A 386 20.61 -21.42 8.60
C LEU A 386 22.05 -21.87 8.84
N ARG A 387 22.26 -23.19 9.01
CA ARG A 387 23.58 -23.82 9.10
C ARG A 387 23.73 -24.96 8.09
N TYR A 388 24.78 -24.89 7.28
CA TYR A 388 25.18 -25.94 6.34
C TYR A 388 26.62 -26.36 6.64
N ASN A 389 26.79 -27.59 7.14
CA ASN A 389 28.11 -28.20 7.26
C ASN A 389 28.56 -28.75 5.89
N GLN A 390 29.77 -29.30 5.80
CA GLN A 390 30.26 -29.94 4.58
C GLN A 390 29.26 -30.96 4.05
N SER A 391 29.07 -30.99 2.73
CA SER A 391 28.06 -31.72 1.94
C SER A 391 26.60 -31.31 2.17
N ASN A 392 26.28 -30.47 3.16
CA ASN A 392 24.90 -30.05 3.36
C ASN A 392 24.43 -29.14 2.20
N ALA A 393 23.19 -29.34 1.77
CA ALA A 393 22.57 -28.59 0.70
C ALA A 393 21.06 -28.41 0.95
N TYR A 394 20.46 -27.54 0.14
CA TYR A 394 19.01 -27.38 0.07
C TYR A 394 18.55 -27.36 -1.39
N THR A 395 17.82 -28.40 -1.79
CA THR A 395 17.25 -28.54 -3.12
C THR A 395 16.49 -27.32 -3.61
N ALA A 396 16.45 -27.19 -4.93
CA ALA A 396 15.72 -26.13 -5.59
C ALA A 396 14.24 -26.07 -5.17
N HIS A 397 13.76 -24.88 -4.83
CA HIS A 397 12.41 -24.62 -4.36
C HIS A 397 11.96 -23.19 -4.74
N MET A 398 10.67 -22.92 -4.57
CA MET A 398 10.10 -21.58 -4.59
C MET A 398 9.94 -21.09 -3.15
N ASP A 399 10.19 -19.80 -2.93
CA ASP A 399 9.81 -19.12 -1.69
C ASP A 399 8.35 -18.69 -1.71
N TYR A 400 7.79 -18.47 -2.90
CA TYR A 400 6.36 -18.33 -3.13
C TYR A 400 5.61 -19.58 -2.67
N LEU A 401 4.52 -19.40 -1.94
CA LEU A 401 3.73 -20.50 -1.37
C LEU A 401 2.65 -20.97 -2.36
N GLU A 402 2.53 -22.28 -2.51
CA GLU A 402 1.49 -22.92 -3.33
C GLU A 402 0.19 -23.10 -2.52
N ASP A 403 -0.95 -22.87 -3.18
CA ASP A 403 -2.28 -23.04 -2.60
C ASP A 403 -2.81 -24.48 -2.79
N LYS A 404 -2.19 -25.43 -2.09
CA LYS A 404 -2.41 -26.88 -2.34
C LYS A 404 -3.82 -27.37 -1.98
N ASP A 405 -4.53 -26.68 -1.10
CA ASP A 405 -5.87 -27.02 -0.63
C ASP A 405 -6.98 -26.22 -1.34
N GLY A 406 -6.61 -25.34 -2.28
CA GLY A 406 -7.54 -24.48 -3.02
C GLY A 406 -8.14 -23.35 -2.16
N SER A 407 -7.50 -22.99 -1.05
CA SER A 407 -7.99 -21.96 -0.12
C SER A 407 -7.93 -20.53 -0.67
N GLN A 408 -7.15 -20.30 -1.74
CA GLN A 408 -6.86 -18.99 -2.36
C GLN A 408 -6.20 -17.98 -1.41
N VAL A 409 -5.60 -18.46 -0.32
CA VAL A 409 -4.95 -17.64 0.72
C VAL A 409 -3.54 -17.22 0.30
N TYR A 410 -2.97 -17.89 -0.69
CA TYR A 410 -1.66 -17.57 -1.26
C TYR A 410 -1.75 -17.08 -2.71
N ASP A 411 -2.97 -17.00 -3.26
CA ASP A 411 -3.24 -16.57 -4.62
C ASP A 411 -3.16 -15.03 -4.75
N TYR A 412 -2.41 -14.57 -5.75
CA TYR A 412 -2.20 -13.16 -6.03
C TYR A 412 -3.37 -12.51 -6.79
N GLU A 413 -4.21 -13.31 -7.45
CA GLU A 413 -5.49 -12.90 -8.06
C GLU A 413 -6.65 -13.38 -7.21
N SER A 414 -6.65 -12.98 -5.94
CA SER A 414 -7.73 -13.30 -5.02
C SER A 414 -8.47 -12.06 -4.55
N VAL A 415 -9.79 -12.18 -4.41
CA VAL A 415 -10.69 -11.14 -3.90
C VAL A 415 -10.36 -10.84 -2.43
N GLY A 416 -9.40 -9.94 -2.20
CA GLY A 416 -9.01 -9.45 -0.86
C GLY A 416 -8.55 -10.53 0.13
N LYS A 417 -8.11 -11.71 -0.35
CA LYS A 417 -7.88 -12.89 0.49
C LYS A 417 -6.43 -13.34 0.60
N GLY A 418 -5.65 -13.13 -0.46
CA GLY A 418 -4.39 -13.83 -0.66
C GLY A 418 -3.18 -12.92 -0.62
N GLY A 419 -2.27 -13.23 0.31
CA GLY A 419 -0.95 -12.63 0.40
C GLY A 419 0.09 -13.71 0.23
N ASN A 420 1.26 -13.37 -0.31
CA ASN A 420 2.36 -14.32 -0.48
C ASN A 420 3.69 -13.63 -0.22
N ARG A 421 4.75 -14.44 -0.11
CA ARG A 421 6.13 -13.96 -0.03
C ARG A 421 6.52 -13.38 -1.39
N PHE A 422 6.79 -12.09 -1.43
CA PHE A 422 7.14 -11.39 -2.66
C PHE A 422 8.65 -11.17 -2.83
N ALA A 423 9.35 -11.06 -1.70
CA ALA A 423 10.78 -10.78 -1.65
C ALA A 423 11.45 -11.62 -0.57
N THR A 424 12.67 -12.03 -0.88
CA THR A 424 13.56 -12.73 0.04
C THR A 424 14.85 -11.94 0.17
N ILE A 425 15.26 -11.66 1.40
CA ILE A 425 16.57 -11.08 1.71
C ILE A 425 17.38 -12.12 2.47
N LEU A 426 18.46 -12.57 1.83
CA LEU A 426 19.36 -13.60 2.35
C LEU A 426 20.68 -12.96 2.79
N LEU A 427 21.04 -13.13 4.06
CA LEU A 427 22.24 -12.62 4.68
C LEU A 427 23.28 -13.73 4.79
N TYR A 428 24.46 -13.57 4.20
CA TYR A 428 25.57 -14.50 4.34
C TYR A 428 26.44 -14.14 5.55
N MET A 429 26.46 -15.03 6.54
CA MET A 429 27.09 -14.80 7.84
C MET A 429 28.43 -15.55 8.00
N SER A 430 28.97 -16.06 6.90
CA SER A 430 30.24 -16.77 6.84
C SER A 430 30.91 -16.52 5.49
N ASP A 431 32.24 -16.47 5.48
CA ASP A 431 33.03 -16.33 4.26
C ASP A 431 33.44 -17.71 3.73
N LEU A 432 32.97 -18.06 2.54
CA LEU A 432 33.32 -19.31 1.86
C LEU A 432 34.22 -19.01 0.68
N GLY A 433 35.32 -19.76 0.56
CA GLY A 433 36.26 -19.63 -0.54
C GLY A 433 35.63 -20.00 -1.89
N GLU A 434 36.29 -19.62 -2.98
CA GLU A 434 35.85 -19.87 -4.36
C GLU A 434 35.55 -21.35 -4.65
N HIS A 435 36.26 -22.26 -3.98
CA HIS A 435 36.14 -23.71 -4.15
C HIS A 435 35.27 -24.39 -3.08
N ASP A 436 34.79 -23.63 -2.08
CA ASP A 436 34.07 -24.19 -0.93
C ASP A 436 32.59 -24.49 -1.22
N GLY A 437 32.08 -24.10 -2.39
CA GLY A 437 30.67 -24.25 -2.77
C GLY A 437 29.75 -23.41 -1.89
N GLY A 438 28.56 -23.94 -1.60
CA GLY A 438 27.60 -23.26 -0.72
C GLY A 438 26.89 -22.06 -1.35
N GLU A 439 26.96 -21.84 -2.66
CA GLU A 439 26.28 -20.74 -3.34
C GLU A 439 24.75 -20.80 -3.20
N THR A 440 24.09 -19.66 -3.44
CA THR A 440 22.66 -19.64 -3.74
C THR A 440 22.50 -19.61 -5.26
N ALA A 441 21.99 -20.68 -5.85
CA ALA A 441 21.87 -20.82 -7.30
C ALA A 441 20.42 -20.75 -7.78
N PHE A 442 20.16 -19.91 -8.77
CA PHE A 442 18.87 -19.78 -9.46
C PHE A 442 18.87 -20.73 -10.66
N VAL A 443 18.35 -21.94 -10.46
CA VAL A 443 18.65 -23.08 -11.34
C VAL A 443 18.01 -23.01 -12.73
N LYS A 444 17.10 -22.05 -12.93
CA LYS A 444 16.48 -21.75 -14.23
C LYS A 444 17.14 -20.58 -14.96
N ALA A 445 17.93 -19.76 -14.27
CA ALA A 445 18.57 -18.59 -14.85
C ALA A 445 20.04 -18.87 -15.20
N ASP A 446 20.45 -18.42 -16.38
CA ASP A 446 21.86 -18.44 -16.77
C ASP A 446 22.59 -17.23 -16.18
N SER A 447 23.89 -17.37 -15.95
CA SER A 447 24.72 -16.24 -15.50
C SER A 447 24.77 -15.17 -16.61
N PRO A 448 24.47 -13.89 -16.31
CA PRO A 448 24.53 -12.82 -17.32
C PRO A 448 25.88 -12.75 -18.03
N GLY A 449 25.85 -12.59 -19.34
CA GLY A 449 27.05 -12.50 -20.19
C GLY A 449 27.86 -13.80 -20.31
N LYS A 450 27.38 -14.93 -19.76
CA LYS A 450 28.02 -16.25 -19.90
C LYS A 450 27.19 -17.16 -20.79
N GLU A 451 27.87 -17.98 -21.58
CA GLU A 451 27.22 -19.03 -22.37
C GLU A 451 26.66 -20.13 -21.46
N HIS A 452 25.47 -20.64 -21.80
CA HIS A 452 24.88 -21.77 -21.10
C HIS A 452 25.79 -22.99 -21.17
N VAL A 453 26.12 -23.56 -20.01
CA VAL A 453 26.95 -24.77 -19.92
C VAL A 453 26.03 -26.00 -19.71
N PRO A 454 25.99 -26.95 -20.66
CA PRO A 454 25.22 -28.17 -20.48
C PRO A 454 25.70 -28.98 -19.27
N LEU A 455 24.76 -29.62 -18.56
CA LEU A 455 25.04 -30.32 -17.30
C LEU A 455 26.19 -31.32 -17.37
N HIS A 456 26.28 -32.13 -18.43
CA HIS A 456 27.36 -33.11 -18.57
C HIS A 456 28.75 -32.46 -18.60
N ARG A 457 28.86 -31.28 -19.22
CA ARG A 457 30.10 -30.49 -19.27
C ARG A 457 30.38 -29.86 -17.91
N ALA A 458 29.36 -29.35 -17.24
CA ALA A 458 29.50 -28.79 -15.89
C ALA A 458 29.98 -29.83 -14.87
N ILE A 459 29.48 -31.07 -14.95
CA ILE A 459 29.95 -32.19 -14.12
C ILE A 459 31.42 -32.49 -14.39
N GLN A 460 31.81 -32.56 -15.67
CA GLN A 460 33.21 -32.78 -16.02
C GLN A 460 34.11 -31.66 -15.48
N GLN A 461 33.71 -30.39 -15.65
CA GLN A 461 34.45 -29.24 -15.13
C GLN A 461 34.58 -29.27 -13.59
N LEU A 462 33.53 -29.68 -12.87
CA LEU A 462 33.56 -29.85 -11.42
C LEU A 462 34.53 -30.96 -10.98
N ARG A 463 34.57 -32.07 -11.72
CA ARG A 463 35.52 -33.17 -11.47
C ARG A 463 36.96 -32.75 -11.77
N ASP A 464 37.17 -32.06 -12.89
CA ASP A 464 38.49 -31.59 -13.35
C ASP A 464 39.08 -30.54 -12.40
N SER A 465 38.25 -29.73 -11.75
CA SER A 465 38.72 -28.74 -10.77
C SER A 465 39.15 -29.37 -9.43
N GLY A 466 38.78 -30.63 -9.17
CA GLY A 466 39.04 -31.34 -7.91
C GLY A 466 38.03 -31.02 -6.80
N ASP A 467 37.09 -30.11 -7.03
CA ASP A 467 36.15 -29.64 -6.01
C ASP A 467 35.07 -30.70 -5.66
N ALA A 468 34.81 -31.66 -6.57
CA ALA A 468 33.97 -32.82 -6.29
C ALA A 468 34.63 -33.88 -5.38
N SER A 469 35.88 -33.70 -4.94
CA SER A 469 36.63 -34.71 -4.17
C SER A 469 35.95 -35.18 -2.88
N THR A 470 35.10 -34.35 -2.28
CA THR A 470 34.34 -34.67 -1.05
C THR A 470 32.96 -35.26 -1.34
N LEU A 471 32.55 -35.31 -2.60
CA LEU A 471 31.26 -35.81 -3.04
C LEU A 471 31.36 -37.24 -3.56
N THR A 472 30.25 -37.98 -3.49
CA THR A 472 30.15 -39.30 -4.12
C THR A 472 29.87 -39.13 -5.62
N PRO A 473 30.64 -39.77 -6.53
CA PRO A 473 30.38 -39.67 -7.97
C PRO A 473 28.95 -40.08 -8.33
N ASP A 474 28.35 -39.32 -9.24
CA ASP A 474 26.97 -39.44 -9.73
C ASP A 474 25.88 -39.29 -8.65
N SER A 475 26.25 -38.78 -7.47
CA SER A 475 25.29 -38.46 -6.41
C SER A 475 24.49 -37.20 -6.76
N TRP A 476 23.36 -37.02 -6.07
CA TRP A 476 22.53 -35.84 -6.27
C TRP A 476 23.26 -34.56 -5.83
N GLU A 477 24.16 -34.64 -4.85
CA GLU A 477 25.02 -33.52 -4.43
C GLU A 477 26.00 -33.12 -5.54
N GLU A 478 26.66 -34.08 -6.21
CA GLU A 478 27.58 -33.77 -7.32
C GLU A 478 26.85 -33.11 -8.48
N ILE A 479 25.71 -33.68 -8.87
CA ILE A 479 24.85 -33.14 -9.93
C ILE A 479 24.42 -31.71 -9.58
N MET A 480 24.02 -31.48 -8.32
CA MET A 480 23.59 -30.18 -7.84
C MET A 480 24.74 -29.16 -7.80
N ALA A 481 25.92 -29.54 -7.30
CA ALA A 481 27.10 -28.66 -7.30
C ALA A 481 27.49 -28.25 -8.73
N ALA A 482 27.42 -29.18 -9.69
CA ALA A 482 27.67 -28.89 -11.09
C ALA A 482 26.61 -27.93 -11.67
N GLN A 483 25.32 -28.16 -11.36
CA GLN A 483 24.23 -27.26 -11.77
C GLN A 483 24.45 -25.84 -11.23
N CYS A 484 24.85 -25.71 -9.97
CA CYS A 484 25.11 -24.42 -9.35
C CYS A 484 26.16 -23.60 -10.09
N ARG A 485 27.27 -24.24 -10.48
CA ARG A 485 28.36 -23.58 -11.21
C ARG A 485 28.02 -23.20 -12.65
N ALA A 486 27.04 -23.88 -13.24
CA ALA A 486 26.57 -23.63 -14.60
C ALA A 486 25.49 -22.55 -14.70
N ARG A 487 24.92 -22.12 -13.58
CA ARG A 487 23.76 -21.22 -13.51
C ARG A 487 24.11 -19.89 -12.83
N LEU A 488 23.17 -18.95 -12.83
CA LEU A 488 23.27 -17.77 -11.99
C LEU A 488 23.41 -18.21 -10.53
N SER A 489 24.51 -17.84 -9.90
CA SER A 489 24.81 -18.21 -8.52
C SER A 489 25.48 -17.08 -7.76
N VAL A 490 25.12 -16.94 -6.49
CA VAL A 490 25.67 -15.94 -5.59
C VAL A 490 26.48 -16.64 -4.51
N ARG A 491 27.77 -16.29 -4.42
CA ARG A 491 28.71 -16.88 -3.46
C ARG A 491 28.52 -16.29 -2.05
N PRO A 492 28.58 -17.11 -0.98
CA PRO A 492 28.55 -16.63 0.39
C PRO A 492 29.83 -15.88 0.71
N LYS A 493 29.68 -14.63 1.16
CA LYS A 493 30.75 -13.84 1.77
C LYS A 493 30.21 -13.26 3.06
N LEU A 494 31.03 -13.23 4.10
CA LEU A 494 30.63 -12.63 5.37
C LEU A 494 30.15 -11.19 5.14
N ALA A 495 29.02 -10.83 5.77
CA ALA A 495 28.40 -9.51 5.68
C ALA A 495 27.87 -9.12 4.28
N ARG A 496 27.70 -10.09 3.38
CA ARG A 496 27.01 -9.90 2.09
C ARG A 496 25.52 -10.22 2.21
N ALA A 497 24.64 -9.38 1.69
CA ALA A 497 23.21 -9.67 1.63
C ALA A 497 22.71 -9.68 0.18
N VAL A 498 21.72 -10.51 -0.12
CA VAL A 498 21.15 -10.67 -1.46
C VAL A 498 19.64 -10.48 -1.38
N LEU A 499 19.10 -9.63 -2.25
CA LEU A 499 17.66 -9.49 -2.47
C LEU A 499 17.29 -10.22 -3.75
N PHE A 500 16.24 -11.03 -3.72
CA PHE A 500 15.57 -11.49 -4.93
C PHE A 500 14.06 -11.50 -4.74
N TYR A 501 13.35 -11.36 -5.85
CA TYR A 501 11.89 -11.33 -5.86
C TYR A 501 11.32 -12.68 -6.25
N SER A 502 10.25 -13.07 -5.57
CA SER A 502 9.43 -14.26 -5.84
C SER A 502 8.17 -13.93 -6.64
N GLN A 503 7.88 -12.63 -6.83
CA GLN A 503 6.76 -12.13 -7.61
C GLN A 503 7.25 -11.15 -8.69
N HIS A 504 6.51 -11.06 -9.78
CA HIS A 504 6.56 -9.94 -10.72
C HIS A 504 5.78 -8.73 -10.15
N PRO A 505 5.95 -7.50 -10.71
CA PRO A 505 5.26 -6.30 -10.21
C PRO A 505 3.73 -6.37 -10.21
N ASN A 506 3.15 -7.21 -11.05
CA ASN A 506 1.71 -7.49 -11.09
C ASN A 506 1.24 -8.48 -10.00
N GLY A 507 2.15 -9.02 -9.19
CA GLY A 507 1.90 -10.00 -8.13
C GLY A 507 2.02 -11.46 -8.56
N ALA A 508 2.13 -11.74 -9.86
CA ALA A 508 2.27 -13.11 -10.36
C ALA A 508 3.57 -13.75 -9.88
N GLU A 509 3.57 -15.06 -9.67
CA GLU A 509 4.76 -15.83 -9.33
C GLU A 509 5.88 -15.65 -10.37
N ASP A 510 7.07 -15.25 -9.93
CA ASP A 510 8.28 -15.26 -10.76
C ASP A 510 8.90 -16.68 -10.74
N LYS A 511 8.57 -17.47 -11.75
CA LYS A 511 9.06 -18.86 -11.86
C LYS A 511 10.57 -18.97 -12.03
N MET A 512 11.25 -17.90 -12.46
CA MET A 512 12.70 -17.87 -12.65
C MET A 512 13.43 -17.72 -11.32
N SER A 513 12.74 -17.29 -10.25
CA SER A 513 13.24 -17.25 -8.87
C SER A 513 13.44 -18.63 -8.21
N PHE A 514 13.18 -19.72 -8.94
CA PHE A 514 13.40 -21.09 -8.46
C PHE A 514 14.89 -21.30 -8.14
N HIS A 515 15.20 -21.43 -6.85
CA HIS A 515 16.56 -21.32 -6.35
C HIS A 515 16.90 -22.41 -5.33
N SER A 516 18.19 -22.60 -5.10
CA SER A 516 18.73 -23.66 -4.25
C SER A 516 19.94 -23.21 -3.44
N GLY A 517 20.22 -23.90 -2.33
CA GLY A 517 21.46 -23.77 -1.57
C GLY A 517 22.42 -24.89 -1.95
N CYS A 518 23.49 -24.55 -2.67
CA CYS A 518 24.46 -25.51 -3.21
C CYS A 518 25.17 -26.29 -2.10
N PRO A 519 25.64 -27.52 -2.38
CA PRO A 519 26.45 -28.26 -1.42
C PRO A 519 27.67 -27.46 -0.98
N VAL A 520 27.94 -27.46 0.32
CA VAL A 520 29.21 -26.96 0.86
C VAL A 520 30.29 -28.01 0.61
N LEU A 521 31.29 -27.70 -0.21
CA LEU A 521 32.37 -28.61 -0.59
C LEU A 521 33.57 -28.50 0.36
N GLY A 522 33.81 -27.30 0.88
CA GLY A 522 34.89 -26.98 1.81
C GLY A 522 34.63 -27.44 3.24
N ALA A 523 35.63 -27.24 4.11
CA ALA A 523 35.52 -27.53 5.54
C ALA A 523 34.78 -26.43 6.32
N THR A 524 34.63 -25.24 5.75
CA THR A 524 33.99 -24.08 6.37
C THR A 524 32.47 -24.25 6.38
N THR A 525 31.85 -24.21 7.57
CA THR A 525 30.39 -24.21 7.71
C THR A 525 29.81 -22.92 7.15
N LYS A 526 28.84 -23.04 6.22
CA LYS A 526 28.05 -21.90 5.76
C LYS A 526 26.98 -21.56 6.81
N TRP A 527 27.00 -20.30 7.23
CA TRP A 527 25.94 -19.67 8.00
C TRP A 527 25.24 -18.62 7.15
N ALA A 528 23.92 -18.60 7.22
CA ALA A 528 23.11 -17.58 6.57
C ALA A 528 21.88 -17.25 7.40
N ALA A 529 21.24 -16.11 7.14
CA ALA A 529 19.93 -15.80 7.69
C ALA A 529 18.98 -15.42 6.55
N ASN A 530 17.76 -15.95 6.56
CA ASN A 530 16.76 -15.65 5.56
C ASN A 530 15.63 -14.83 6.18
N LEU A 531 15.21 -13.77 5.48
CA LEU A 531 13.99 -13.07 5.78
C LEU A 531 13.06 -13.11 4.57
N TRP A 532 11.88 -13.68 4.77
CA TRP A 532 10.78 -13.58 3.81
C TRP A 532 9.88 -12.40 4.15
N VAL A 533 9.63 -11.57 3.14
CA VAL A 533 8.73 -10.42 3.25
C VAL A 533 7.50 -10.67 2.37
N TRP A 534 6.34 -10.38 2.93
CA TRP A 534 5.04 -10.64 2.33
C TRP A 534 4.48 -9.37 1.69
N ASN A 535 3.79 -9.52 0.56
CA ASN A 535 3.16 -8.39 -0.14
C ASN A 535 1.94 -7.83 0.60
N ALA A 536 1.39 -8.61 1.54
CA ALA A 536 0.27 -8.32 2.39
C ALA A 536 0.42 -9.06 3.73
N PRO A 537 -0.37 -8.71 4.75
CA PRO A 537 -0.29 -9.32 6.07
C PRO A 537 -0.44 -10.84 6.02
N ARG A 538 0.43 -11.53 6.76
CA ARG A 538 0.43 -12.99 6.81
C ARG A 538 -0.92 -13.53 7.32
N PRO A 539 -1.48 -14.57 6.70
CA PRO A 539 -2.79 -15.11 7.09
C PRO A 539 -2.92 -15.53 8.55
N GLU A 540 -1.81 -15.94 9.17
CA GLU A 540 -1.75 -16.43 10.56
C GLU A 540 -1.45 -15.32 11.58
N PHE A 541 -1.33 -14.06 11.16
CA PHE A 541 -1.02 -12.95 12.05
C PHE A 541 -2.28 -12.35 12.68
N GLU A 542 -2.32 -12.26 14.01
CA GLU A 542 -3.44 -11.67 14.75
C GLU A 542 -3.60 -10.18 14.40
N GLY A 543 -4.82 -9.77 14.00
CA GLY A 543 -5.10 -8.39 13.57
C GLY A 543 -4.70 -8.08 12.12
N ALA A 544 -4.25 -9.07 11.34
CA ALA A 544 -4.19 -8.92 9.88
C ALA A 544 -5.58 -8.47 9.35
N PRO A 545 -5.65 -7.56 8.35
CA PRO A 545 -6.91 -7.14 7.76
C PRO A 545 -7.74 -8.38 7.45
N LEU A 546 -8.91 -8.50 8.10
CA LEU A 546 -9.83 -9.60 7.85
C LEU A 546 -10.02 -9.67 6.34
N LYS A 547 -9.83 -10.86 5.76
CA LYS A 547 -10.05 -11.16 4.34
C LYS A 547 -11.36 -10.51 3.88
N LYS A 548 -11.29 -9.28 3.38
CA LYS A 548 -12.48 -8.50 3.07
C LYS A 548 -13.00 -9.08 1.77
N ASP A 549 -14.25 -9.52 1.79
CA ASP A 549 -14.93 -9.81 0.54
C ASP A 549 -15.18 -8.46 -0.17
N LEU A 550 -14.20 -8.05 -0.97
CA LEU A 550 -14.25 -6.81 -1.74
C LEU A 550 -15.41 -6.82 -2.76
N SER A 551 -15.96 -7.99 -3.11
CA SER A 551 -17.15 -8.09 -3.98
C SER A 551 -18.41 -7.49 -3.35
N ASN A 552 -18.49 -7.45 -2.00
CA ASN A 552 -19.58 -6.81 -1.28
C ASN A 552 -19.36 -5.31 -1.07
N VAL A 553 -18.11 -4.82 -1.20
CA VAL A 553 -17.77 -3.40 -1.06
C VAL A 553 -18.36 -2.57 -2.20
N THR A 554 -18.43 -3.11 -3.42
CA THR A 554 -19.11 -2.44 -4.55
C THR A 554 -20.62 -2.28 -4.37
N LYS A 555 -21.26 -3.03 -3.45
CA LYS A 555 -22.66 -2.81 -3.04
C LYS A 555 -22.78 -1.94 -1.78
N ALA A 556 -21.78 -1.94 -0.92
CA ALA A 556 -21.79 -1.19 0.34
C ALA A 556 -21.32 0.26 0.17
N GLU A 557 -20.54 0.60 -0.86
CA GLU A 557 -20.12 1.98 -1.14
C GLU A 557 -21.26 2.87 -1.69
N SER A 558 -22.46 2.32 -1.91
CA SER A 558 -23.69 3.13 -2.02
C SER A 558 -24.36 3.42 -0.67
N ALA A 559 -23.78 2.97 0.44
CA ALA A 559 -24.26 3.24 1.80
C ALA A 559 -23.08 3.78 2.63
N ALA A 560 -22.93 5.11 2.63
CA ALA A 560 -21.99 5.82 3.47
C ALA A 560 -21.97 5.25 4.89
N SER A 561 -20.81 4.83 5.40
CA SER A 561 -20.64 4.59 6.84
C SER A 561 -20.83 5.94 7.54
N GLN A 562 -22.02 6.19 8.08
CA GLN A 562 -22.29 7.38 8.84
C GLN A 562 -21.56 7.27 10.17
N GLN A 563 -20.38 7.90 10.26
CA GLN A 563 -19.79 8.20 11.56
C GLN A 563 -20.64 9.28 12.20
N LEU A 564 -21.36 8.92 13.26
CA LEU A 564 -22.15 9.87 14.02
C LEU A 564 -21.28 10.39 15.15
N ARG A 565 -20.88 11.66 15.02
CA ARG A 565 -20.16 12.38 16.07
C ARG A 565 -21.16 13.12 16.94
N ALA A 566 -21.29 12.70 18.19
CA ALA A 566 -22.15 13.35 19.18
C ALA A 566 -21.28 14.11 20.20
N VAL A 567 -21.67 15.34 20.52
CA VAL A 567 -21.01 16.14 21.57
C VAL A 567 -22.02 16.44 22.66
N PHE A 568 -21.78 15.93 23.86
CA PHE A 568 -22.64 16.12 25.01
C PHE A 568 -22.18 17.34 25.81
N ARG A 569 -23.13 18.23 26.14
CA ARG A 569 -22.92 19.42 26.98
C ARG A 569 -24.05 19.56 27.97
N ASN A 570 -23.72 19.94 29.19
CA ASN A 570 -24.71 20.27 30.21
C ASN A 570 -25.04 21.77 30.15
N SER A 571 -26.30 22.11 29.83
CA SER A 571 -26.71 23.50 29.67
C SER A 571 -26.88 24.26 30.99
N GLY A 572 -26.76 23.60 32.15
CA GLY A 572 -26.90 24.21 33.48
C GLY A 572 -28.31 24.69 33.85
N LYS A 573 -29.33 24.36 33.05
CA LYS A 573 -30.72 24.84 33.25
C LYS A 573 -31.49 24.04 34.31
N ASP A 574 -31.12 22.79 34.55
CA ASP A 574 -31.74 21.90 35.53
C ASP A 574 -30.74 21.54 36.61
N ARG A 575 -31.04 21.94 37.86
CA ARG A 575 -30.16 21.78 39.02
C ARG A 575 -29.93 20.31 39.40
N ARG A 576 -30.76 19.37 38.92
CA ARG A 576 -30.57 17.93 39.18
C ARG A 576 -29.33 17.37 38.50
N PHE A 577 -28.85 18.02 37.45
CA PHE A 577 -27.67 17.59 36.67
C PHE A 577 -26.39 18.33 37.07
N GLU A 578 -26.34 18.97 38.24
CA GLU A 578 -25.16 19.74 38.69
C GLU A 578 -23.90 18.88 38.88
N LYS A 579 -24.07 17.57 39.09
CA LYS A 579 -23.00 16.57 39.21
C LYS A 579 -23.20 15.38 38.26
N ALA A 580 -23.72 15.63 37.07
CA ALA A 580 -24.02 14.57 36.12
C ALA A 580 -22.75 13.84 35.64
N GLU A 581 -22.90 12.56 35.31
CA GLU A 581 -21.87 11.68 34.77
C GLU A 581 -22.46 10.93 33.57
N LEU A 582 -21.65 10.73 32.53
CA LEU A 582 -22.07 10.05 31.30
C LEU A 582 -21.55 8.61 31.30
N TYR A 583 -22.46 7.66 31.05
CA TYR A 583 -22.17 6.22 30.96
C TYR A 583 -22.69 5.66 29.64
N PHE A 584 -22.05 4.59 29.15
CA PHE A 584 -22.50 3.77 28.03
C PHE A 584 -22.69 2.34 28.55
N ASP A 585 -23.93 1.84 28.47
CA ASP A 585 -24.38 0.62 29.14
C ASP A 585 -24.06 0.58 30.65
N GLU A 586 -24.22 -0.59 31.28
CA GLU A 586 -24.13 -0.72 32.75
C GLU A 586 -22.70 -0.58 33.30
N ASP A 587 -21.66 -0.65 32.45
CA ASP A 587 -20.25 -0.75 32.89
C ASP A 587 -19.28 0.31 32.31
N GLY A 588 -19.70 1.15 31.35
CA GLY A 588 -18.80 2.07 30.65
C GLY A 588 -18.86 3.52 31.13
N PHE A 589 -17.93 3.97 32.00
CA PHE A 589 -17.85 5.39 32.40
C PHE A 589 -17.12 6.25 31.37
N PHE A 590 -17.78 7.30 30.84
CA PHE A 590 -17.21 8.21 29.83
C PHE A 590 -16.68 9.53 30.41
N GLY A 591 -17.14 9.94 31.60
CA GLY A 591 -16.65 11.14 32.26
C GLY A 591 -17.73 11.94 32.97
N LYS A 592 -17.28 12.97 33.69
CA LYS A 592 -18.17 13.93 34.37
C LYS A 592 -18.71 14.95 33.36
N LEU A 593 -19.99 15.25 33.47
CA LEU A 593 -20.75 16.14 32.59
C LEU A 593 -21.52 17.18 33.42
N GLY A 594 -20.89 17.78 34.42
CA GLY A 594 -21.44 18.92 35.15
C GLY A 594 -21.46 20.21 34.31
N PRO A 595 -22.16 21.27 34.76
CA PRO A 595 -22.32 22.52 34.00
C PRO A 595 -21.01 23.27 33.69
N LYS A 596 -19.93 22.96 34.43
CA LYS A 596 -18.59 23.55 34.26
C LYS A 596 -17.57 22.58 33.68
N ASP A 597 -17.97 21.34 33.42
CA ASP A 597 -17.09 20.31 32.88
C ASP A 597 -16.99 20.44 31.35
N PRO A 598 -15.85 20.04 30.74
CA PRO A 598 -15.66 20.13 29.30
C PRO A 598 -16.64 19.21 28.55
N PRO A 599 -17.05 19.58 27.31
CA PRO A 599 -17.91 18.74 26.48
C PRO A 599 -17.29 17.37 26.19
N ILE A 600 -18.09 16.30 26.29
CA ILE A 600 -17.63 14.95 25.94
C ILE A 600 -18.00 14.68 24.48
N SER A 601 -17.01 14.33 23.66
CA SER A 601 -17.19 14.00 22.24
C SER A 601 -17.11 12.49 22.04
N LEU A 602 -18.15 11.90 21.45
CA LEU A 602 -18.21 10.48 21.12
C LEU A 602 -18.28 10.31 19.61
N THR A 603 -17.54 9.33 19.10
CA THR A 603 -17.63 8.89 17.70
C THR A 603 -18.14 7.46 17.71
N VAL A 604 -19.36 7.26 17.24
CA VAL A 604 -19.94 5.92 17.10
C VAL A 604 -19.86 5.52 15.63
N LYS A 605 -19.27 4.37 15.37
CA LYS A 605 -19.25 3.72 14.05
C LYS A 605 -20.46 2.77 14.00
N PHE A 606 -21.33 2.95 13.00
CA PHE A 606 -22.44 2.04 12.70
C PHE A 606 -22.05 1.04 11.64
#